data_AF-W1RS68-F1
#
_entry.id   AF-W1RS68-F1
#
_cell.length_a   1.000
_cell.length_b   1.000
_cell.length_c   1.000
_cell.angle_alpha   90.00
_cell.angle_beta   90.00
_cell.angle_gamma   90.00
#
_symmetry.space_group_name_H-M   'P 1'
#
loop_
_entity.id
_entity.type
_entity.pdbx_description
1 polymer ?
#
loop_
_entity_poly.entity_id
_entity_poly.type
_entity_poly.pdbx_seq_one_letter_code
_entity_poly.pdbx_strand_id
1 'polypeptide(L)'
;MRQWKAYLLNELAAHGLGYMETDVGDSVDIKANSLAYFCWLRTTSRADNGFGESRDAIAWKMLERQLRDLARKAEKGSASLVSKLHLDERQIQVSLSFSYDAEQHIVYVS
;
A
#
# COMPACT_ATOMS: atom_id res chain seq x y z
N MET A 1 5.94 -10.35 -3.05
CA MET A 1 6.79 -9.38 -3.78
C MET A 1 7.03 -9.77 -5.25
N ARG A 2 7.48 -10.99 -5.59
CA ARG A 2 7.75 -11.36 -7.00
C ARG A 2 6.53 -11.28 -7.94
N GLN A 3 5.38 -11.80 -7.53
CA GLN A 3 4.14 -11.70 -8.31
C GLN A 3 3.72 -10.24 -8.53
N TRP A 4 3.87 -9.40 -7.51
CA TRP A 4 3.60 -7.96 -7.60
C TRP A 4 4.59 -7.23 -8.53
N LYS A 5 5.89 -7.56 -8.50
CA LYS A 5 6.88 -7.03 -9.45
C LYS A 5 6.50 -7.35 -10.91
N ALA A 6 6.10 -8.60 -11.18
CA ALA A 6 5.69 -9.02 -12.52
C ALA A 6 4.43 -8.28 -13.00
N TYR A 7 3.43 -8.15 -12.12
CA TYR A 7 2.23 -7.36 -12.39
C TYR A 7 2.59 -5.90 -12.69
N LEU A 8 3.39 -5.27 -11.84
CA LEU A 8 3.80 -3.87 -11.96
C LEU A 8 4.59 -3.61 -13.24
N LEU A 9 5.48 -4.52 -13.64
CA LEU A 9 6.21 -4.43 -14.91
C LEU A 9 5.25 -4.45 -16.11
N ASN A 10 4.25 -5.34 -16.10
CA ASN A 10 3.26 -5.42 -17.18
C ASN A 10 2.40 -4.15 -17.26
N GLU A 11 1.90 -3.65 -16.12
CA GLU A 11 1.08 -2.43 -16.09
C GLU A 11 1.88 -1.21 -16.53
N LEU A 12 3.09 -1.02 -16.01
CA LEU A 12 3.95 0.10 -16.40
C LEU A 12 4.21 0.07 -17.91
N ALA A 13 4.56 -1.09 -18.47
CA ALA A 13 4.76 -1.24 -19.90
C ALA A 13 3.49 -0.95 -20.73
N ALA A 14 2.33 -1.43 -20.27
CA ALA A 14 1.05 -1.20 -20.94
C ALA A 14 0.68 0.30 -21.00
N HIS A 15 1.10 1.08 -20.01
CA HIS A 15 0.83 2.52 -19.91
C HIS A 15 2.01 3.40 -20.33
N GLY A 16 3.05 2.82 -20.94
CA GLY A 16 4.22 3.55 -21.44
C GLY A 16 5.15 4.12 -20.35
N LEU A 17 5.05 3.60 -19.13
CA LEU A 17 5.86 3.97 -17.99
C LEU A 17 7.07 3.03 -17.84
N GLY A 18 8.20 3.57 -17.39
CA GLY A 18 9.43 2.79 -17.14
C GLY A 18 9.51 2.28 -15.70
N TYR A 19 9.99 1.05 -15.52
CA TYR A 19 10.39 0.54 -14.20
C TYR A 19 11.84 0.94 -13.90
N MET A 20 12.08 1.58 -12.76
CA MET A 20 13.42 1.97 -12.30
C MET A 20 13.98 0.96 -11.30
N GLU A 21 15.13 0.37 -11.61
CA GLU A 21 15.91 -0.45 -10.68
C GLU A 21 17.01 0.38 -10.02
N THR A 22 17.29 0.11 -8.76
CA THR A 22 18.38 0.73 -8.00
C THR A 22 19.19 -0.34 -7.27
N ASP A 23 20.44 0.00 -6.95
CA ASP A 23 21.35 -0.92 -6.23
C ASP A 23 20.91 -1.19 -4.77
N VAL A 24 19.86 -0.52 -4.29
CA VAL A 24 19.31 -0.67 -2.93
C VAL A 24 18.49 -1.97 -2.80
N GLY A 25 18.06 -2.53 -3.93
CA GLY A 25 17.49 -3.86 -4.03
C GLY A 25 15.97 -3.90 -4.23
N ASP A 26 15.51 -5.06 -4.71
CA ASP A 26 14.16 -5.31 -5.22
C ASP A 26 13.03 -4.80 -4.34
N SER A 27 13.14 -4.90 -3.01
CA SER A 27 12.07 -4.47 -2.09
C SER A 27 11.84 -2.95 -2.15
N VAL A 28 12.91 -2.17 -2.28
CA VAL A 28 12.84 -0.70 -2.35
C VAL A 28 12.37 -0.28 -3.74
N ASP A 29 12.90 -0.91 -4.79
CA ASP A 29 12.52 -0.64 -6.17
C ASP A 29 11.04 -0.91 -6.41
N ILE A 30 10.56 -2.08 -5.97
CA ILE A 30 9.14 -2.44 -6.11
C ILE A 30 8.27 -1.38 -5.42
N LYS A 31 8.64 -0.89 -4.23
CA LYS A 31 7.87 0.13 -3.52
C LYS A 31 7.88 1.49 -4.24
N ALA A 32 9.04 1.94 -4.70
CA ALA A 32 9.17 3.20 -5.41
C ALA A 32 8.37 3.21 -6.72
N ASN A 33 8.49 2.14 -7.51
CA ASN A 33 7.75 2.00 -8.77
C ASN A 33 6.25 1.81 -8.53
N SER A 34 5.85 1.12 -7.46
CA SER A 34 4.43 1.01 -7.09
C SER A 34 3.85 2.39 -6.77
N LEU A 35 4.59 3.21 -6.02
CA LEU A 35 4.17 4.56 -5.68
C LEU A 35 4.04 5.43 -6.93
N ALA A 36 5.02 5.36 -7.84
CA ALA A 36 4.98 6.09 -9.11
C ALA A 36 3.77 5.67 -9.96
N TYR A 37 3.50 4.37 -10.06
CA TYR A 37 2.35 3.81 -10.76
C TYR A 37 1.02 4.31 -10.18
N PHE A 38 0.85 4.25 -8.85
CA PHE A 38 -0.36 4.74 -8.20
C PHE A 38 -0.53 6.26 -8.33
N CYS A 39 0.56 7.03 -8.28
CA CYS A 39 0.51 8.46 -8.54
C CYS A 39 0.03 8.76 -9.97
N TRP A 40 0.53 8.01 -10.96
CA TRP A 40 0.11 8.12 -12.34
C TRP A 40 -1.38 7.76 -12.52
N LEU A 41 -1.81 6.61 -12.00
CA LEU A 41 -3.21 6.15 -11.99
C LEU A 41 -4.16 7.22 -11.44
N ARG A 42 -3.74 7.90 -10.38
CA ARG A 42 -4.51 9.00 -9.78
C ARG A 42 -4.62 10.20 -10.72
N THR A 43 -3.54 10.58 -11.40
CA THR A 43 -3.58 11.70 -12.34
C THR A 43 -4.37 11.39 -13.60
N THR A 44 -4.31 10.15 -14.09
CA THR A 44 -5.07 9.74 -15.28
C THR A 44 -6.53 9.46 -14.98
N SER A 45 -6.89 8.89 -13.82
CA SER A 45 -8.30 8.70 -13.45
C SER A 45 -9.03 10.01 -13.13
N ARG A 46 -8.29 11.02 -12.63
CA ARG A 46 -8.80 12.39 -12.42
C ARG A 46 -9.13 13.13 -13.72
N ALA A 47 -8.54 12.74 -14.84
CA ALA A 47 -8.85 13.35 -16.13
C ALA A 47 -10.27 13.01 -16.61
N ASP A 48 -10.85 11.91 -16.12
CA ASP A 48 -12.15 11.39 -16.57
C ASP A 48 -13.33 11.75 -15.65
N ASN A 49 -13.08 11.95 -14.34
CA ASN A 49 -14.15 12.19 -13.37
C ASN A 49 -13.86 13.45 -12.56
N GLY A 50 -14.63 14.52 -12.82
CA GLY A 50 -14.55 15.85 -12.21
C GLY A 50 -14.83 15.92 -10.69
N PHE A 51 -14.12 15.12 -9.90
CA PHE A 51 -14.14 15.18 -8.45
C PHE A 51 -13.01 16.07 -7.93
N GLY A 52 -13.38 17.06 -7.13
CA GLY A 52 -12.51 18.14 -6.67
C GLY A 52 -11.30 17.64 -5.87
N GLU A 53 -10.12 18.04 -6.31
CA GLU A 53 -8.79 17.57 -5.86
C GLU A 53 -8.55 17.57 -4.34
N SER A 54 -9.33 18.37 -3.61
CA SER A 54 -9.28 18.56 -2.15
C SER A 54 -9.85 17.38 -1.36
N ARG A 55 -10.98 16.79 -1.79
CA ARG A 55 -11.65 15.73 -1.01
C ARG A 55 -10.88 14.41 -1.05
N ASP A 56 -10.40 14.01 -2.22
CA ASP A 56 -9.62 12.78 -2.37
C ASP A 56 -8.25 12.87 -1.68
N ALA A 57 -7.62 14.04 -1.69
CA ALA A 57 -6.37 14.25 -0.98
C ALA A 57 -6.54 14.13 0.54
N ILE A 58 -7.68 14.56 1.09
CA ILE A 58 -8.01 14.42 2.50
C ILE A 58 -8.32 12.95 2.83
N ALA A 59 -9.14 12.28 2.02
CA ALA A 59 -9.45 10.86 2.19
C ALA A 59 -8.18 10.00 2.16
N TRP A 60 -7.26 10.28 1.25
CA TRP A 60 -5.97 9.58 1.16
C TRP A 60 -5.08 9.83 2.37
N LYS A 61 -4.95 11.08 2.84
CA LYS A 61 -4.20 11.40 4.07
C LYS A 61 -4.81 10.72 5.30
N MET A 62 -6.14 10.60 5.36
CA MET A 62 -6.83 9.89 6.44
C MET A 62 -6.53 8.39 6.39
N LEU A 63 -6.61 7.78 5.20
CA LEU A 63 -6.25 6.37 5.01
C LEU A 63 -4.79 6.11 5.39
N GLU A 64 -3.85 6.91 4.90
CA GLU A 64 -2.43 6.79 5.24
C GLU A 64 -2.19 6.86 6.76
N ARG A 65 -2.86 7.79 7.45
CA ARG A 65 -2.77 7.92 8.91
C ARG A 65 -3.33 6.68 9.62
N GLN A 66 -4.49 6.18 9.20
CA GLN A 66 -5.09 4.98 9.78
C GLN A 66 -4.20 3.75 9.58
N LEU A 67 -3.60 3.59 8.40
CA LEU A 67 -2.65 2.51 8.11
C LEU A 67 -1.41 2.58 9.00
N ARG A 68 -0.82 3.77 9.17
CA ARG A 68 0.33 3.96 10.07
C ARG A 68 0.00 3.63 11.53
N ASP A 69 -1.18 4.04 12.00
CA ASP A 69 -1.60 3.77 13.38
C ASP A 69 -1.92 2.27 13.60
N LEU A 70 -2.48 1.59 12.60
CA LEU A 70 -2.69 0.14 12.62
C LEU A 70 -1.37 -0.63 12.61
N ALA A 71 -0.41 -0.26 11.77
CA ALA A 71 0.92 -0.85 11.76
C ALA A 71 1.62 -0.70 13.12
N ARG A 72 1.56 0.50 13.72
CA ARG A 72 2.12 0.76 15.06
C ARG A 72 1.43 -0.09 16.15
N LYS A 73 0.11 -0.28 16.05
CA LYS A 73 -0.64 -1.17 16.96
C LYS A 73 -0.24 -2.63 16.78
N ALA A 74 -0.06 -3.08 15.54
CA ALA A 74 0.40 -4.43 15.22
C ALA A 74 1.80 -4.70 15.78
N GLU A 75 2.74 -3.77 15.61
CA GLU A 75 4.10 -3.87 16.20
C GLU A 75 4.05 -3.98 17.73
N LYS A 76 3.31 -3.08 18.40
CA LYS A 76 3.13 -3.14 19.86
C LYS A 76 2.44 -4.43 20.31
N GLY A 77 1.45 -4.89 19.54
CA GLY A 77 0.74 -6.15 19.78
C GLY A 77 1.66 -7.36 19.66
N SER A 78 2.51 -7.40 18.63
CA SER A 78 3.53 -8.42 18.42
C SER A 78 4.49 -8.49 19.61
N ALA A 79 5.05 -7.36 20.03
CA ALA A 79 5.93 -7.29 21.21
C ALA A 79 5.22 -7.75 22.50
N SER A 80 3.94 -7.41 22.67
CA SER A 80 3.13 -7.91 23.80
C SER A 80 2.84 -9.41 23.71
N LEU A 81 2.73 -9.98 22.51
CA LEU A 81 2.47 -11.41 22.31
C LEU A 81 3.75 -12.21 22.51
N VAL A 82 4.89 -11.74 22.03
CA VAL A 82 6.24 -12.28 22.30
C VAL A 82 6.46 -12.43 23.81
N SER A 83 6.19 -11.36 24.57
CA SER A 83 6.40 -11.38 26.03
C SER A 83 5.44 -12.29 26.79
N LYS A 84 4.20 -12.49 26.31
CA LYS A 84 3.20 -13.36 26.96
C LYS A 84 3.35 -14.83 26.55
N LEU A 85 3.59 -15.09 25.27
CA LEU A 85 3.61 -16.43 24.69
C LEU A 85 5.01 -17.05 24.67
N HIS A 86 6.05 -16.30 25.03
CA HIS A 86 7.45 -16.75 25.01
C HIS A 86 7.87 -17.29 23.63
N LEU A 87 7.35 -16.68 22.57
CA LEU A 87 7.65 -16.99 21.17
C LEU A 87 8.58 -15.94 20.60
N ASP A 88 9.42 -16.32 19.63
CA ASP A 88 10.24 -15.36 18.90
C ASP A 88 9.33 -14.46 18.03
N GLU A 89 9.61 -13.17 17.97
CA GLU A 89 8.87 -12.20 17.16
C GLU A 89 8.80 -12.63 15.68
N ARG A 90 9.85 -13.30 15.19
CA ARG A 90 9.93 -13.84 13.82
C ARG A 90 8.91 -14.94 13.53
N GLN A 91 8.29 -15.52 14.56
CA GLN A 91 7.27 -16.55 14.44
C GLN A 91 5.85 -15.95 14.40
N ILE A 92 5.70 -14.65 14.62
CA ILE A 92 4.42 -13.95 14.61
C ILE A 92 4.28 -13.17 13.30
N GLN A 93 3.37 -13.61 12.43
CA GLN A 93 3.01 -12.88 11.23
C GLN A 93 1.69 -12.14 11.45
N VAL A 94 1.73 -10.81 11.50
CA VAL A 94 0.53 -9.96 11.46
C VAL A 94 0.29 -9.53 10.01
N SER A 95 -0.85 -9.93 9.45
CA SER A 95 -1.26 -9.55 8.09
C SER A 95 -2.47 -8.63 8.19
N LEU A 96 -2.40 -7.45 7.59
CA LEU A 96 -3.55 -6.56 7.42
C LEU A 96 -4.16 -6.81 6.05
N SER A 97 -5.45 -7.16 6.02
CA SER A 97 -6.19 -7.34 4.77
C SER A 97 -7.05 -6.10 4.52
N PHE A 98 -7.02 -5.62 3.28
CA PHE A 98 -7.77 -4.45 2.84
C PHE A 98 -8.79 -4.87 1.80
N SER A 99 -10.03 -4.44 2.00
CA SER A 99 -11.11 -4.59 1.01
C SER A 99 -11.70 -3.23 0.73
N TYR A 100 -11.85 -2.89 -0.55
CA TYR A 100 -12.50 -1.66 -0.98
C TYR A 100 -13.89 -1.96 -1.51
N ASP A 101 -14.90 -1.35 -0.90
CA ASP A 101 -16.26 -1.35 -1.41
C ASP A 101 -16.45 -0.15 -2.33
N ALA A 102 -16.65 -0.44 -3.62
CA ALA A 102 -16.82 0.56 -4.66
C ALA A 102 -18.20 1.24 -4.65
N GLU A 103 -19.23 0.60 -4.07
CA GLU A 103 -20.57 1.18 -3.97
C GLU A 103 -20.64 2.19 -2.82
N GLN A 104 -19.95 1.91 -1.71
CA GLN A 104 -19.93 2.78 -0.54
C GLN A 104 -18.71 3.71 -0.48
N HIS A 105 -17.72 3.49 -1.34
CA HIS A 105 -16.42 4.17 -1.30
C HIS A 105 -15.73 4.04 0.07
N ILE A 106 -15.86 2.88 0.73
CA ILE A 106 -15.30 2.60 2.06
C ILE A 106 -14.19 1.56 1.95
N VAL A 107 -13.11 1.74 2.72
CA VAL A 107 -12.05 0.74 2.90
C VAL A 107 -12.28 0.01 4.22
N TYR A 108 -12.49 -1.30 4.15
CA TYR A 108 -12.51 -2.19 5.30
C TYR A 108 -11.11 -2.73 5.59
N VAL A 109 -10.79 -2.83 6.88
CA VAL A 109 -9.52 -3.37 7.36
C VAL A 109 -9.78 -4.49 8.35
N SER A 110 -9.19 -5.66 8.12
CA SER A 110 -9.25 -6.84 8.99
C SER A 110 -7.88 -7.43 9.25
#